data_AF-A0A7X7C6Q8-F1
#
_entry.id   AF-A0A7X7C6Q8-F1
#
_cell.length_a   1.000
_cell.length_b   1.000
_cell.length_c   1.000
_cell.angle_alpha   90.00
_cell.angle_beta   90.00
_cell.angle_gamma   90.00
#
_symmetry.space_group_name_H-M   'P 1'
#
loop_
_entity.id
_entity.type
_entity.pdbx_description
1 polymer ?
#
loop_
_entity_poly.entity_id
_entity_poly.type
_entity_poly.pdbx_seq_one_letter_code
_entity_poly.pdbx_strand_id
1 'polypeptide(L)'
;MKKKFIFHYPNLIISIITIISLLILVGYFRKGLFTMDFFVVLVFLGFSWFIFLADFLLKLRIPTLLYNLYLFFVIITVFCGHLLDFYIIFSWYNRFTHYLGGILAFLLGLYVIVRLDNIGYLKFSLVLTYAL
;
A
#
# COMPACT_ATOMS: atom_id res chain seq x y z
N MET A 1 16.48 -34.14 0.90
CA MET A 1 16.76 -32.70 1.10
C MET A 1 15.44 -31.98 1.32
N LYS A 2 15.08 -31.59 2.56
CA LYS A 2 13.87 -30.80 2.81
C LYS A 2 14.10 -29.40 2.22
N LYS A 3 13.42 -29.06 1.12
CA LYS A 3 13.39 -27.70 0.60
C LYS A 3 12.80 -26.80 1.69
N LYS A 4 13.63 -26.00 2.36
CA LYS A 4 13.15 -24.93 3.24
C LYS A 4 12.41 -23.94 2.35
N PHE A 5 11.09 -23.91 2.43
CA PHE A 5 10.29 -22.84 1.85
C PHE A 5 10.63 -21.56 2.61
N ILE A 6 11.50 -20.74 2.04
CA ILE A 6 11.77 -19.40 2.55
C ILE A 6 10.58 -18.55 2.11
N PHE A 7 9.57 -18.44 2.98
CA PHE A 7 8.42 -17.57 2.74
C PHE A 7 8.85 -16.11 2.87
N HIS A 8 8.85 -15.40 1.74
CA HIS A 8 8.87 -13.94 1.75
C HIS A 8 7.49 -13.43 2.15
N TYR A 9 7.34 -13.07 3.43
CA TYR A 9 6.08 -12.60 4.04
C TYR A 9 5.35 -11.48 3.26
N PRO A 10 6.02 -10.45 2.70
CA PRO A 10 5.32 -9.38 1.95
C PRO A 10 4.63 -9.91 0.70
N ASN A 11 5.28 -10.82 -0.03
CA ASN A 11 4.75 -11.40 -1.26
C ASN A 11 3.53 -12.27 -0.98
N LEU A 12 3.49 -12.92 0.19
CA LEU A 12 2.35 -13.71 0.62
C LEU A 12 1.12 -12.83 0.89
N ILE A 13 1.31 -11.71 1.60
CA ILE A 13 0.22 -10.75 1.86
C ILE A 13 -0.32 -10.18 0.54
N ILE A 14 0.56 -9.73 -0.37
CA ILE A 14 0.16 -9.23 -1.69
C ILE A 14 -0.59 -10.31 -2.48
N SER A 15 -0.12 -11.55 -2.46
CA SER A 15 -0.78 -12.66 -3.16
C SER A 15 -2.19 -12.90 -2.63
N ILE A 16 -2.37 -12.91 -1.30
CA ILE A 16 -3.69 -13.04 -0.67
C ILE A 16 -4.61 -11.89 -1.09
N ILE A 17 -4.14 -10.64 -1.00
CA ILE A 17 -4.91 -9.46 -1.41
C ILE A 17 -5.32 -9.57 -2.88
N THR A 18 -4.40 -10.00 -3.74
CA THR A 18 -4.63 -10.11 -5.18
C THR A 18 -5.68 -11.18 -5.47
N ILE A 19 -5.59 -12.35 -4.83
CA ILE A 19 -6.57 -13.43 -4.98
C ILE A 19 -7.96 -12.98 -4.52
N ILE A 20 -8.06 -12.37 -3.33
CA ILE A 20 -9.33 -11.89 -2.78
C ILE A 20 -9.94 -10.83 -3.70
N SER A 21 -9.13 -9.85 -4.13
CA SER A 21 -9.60 -8.78 -5.01
C SER A 21 -10.06 -9.30 -6.37
N LEU A 22 -9.34 -10.25 -6.97
CA LEU A 22 -9.74 -10.88 -8.23
C LEU A 22 -11.05 -11.67 -8.08
N LEU A 23 -11.23 -12.41 -7.00
CA LEU A 23 -12.49 -13.13 -6.74
C LEU A 23 -13.67 -12.16 -6.65
N ILE A 24 -13.49 -11.04 -5.95
CA ILE A 24 -14.52 -10.00 -5.82
C ILE A 24 -14.81 -9.37 -7.20
N LEU A 25 -13.77 -9.00 -7.96
CA LEU A 25 -13.91 -8.42 -9.31
C LEU A 25 -14.64 -9.35 -10.26
N VAL A 26 -14.28 -10.63 -10.31
CA VAL A 26 -14.97 -11.64 -11.12
C VAL A 26 -16.44 -11.73 -10.72
N GLY A 27 -16.75 -11.65 -9.42
CA GLY A 27 -18.13 -11.59 -8.92
C GLY A 27 -18.92 -10.40 -9.49
N TYR A 28 -18.34 -9.19 -9.49
CA TYR A 28 -18.95 -7.99 -10.06
C TYR A 28 -19.12 -8.09 -11.59
N PHE A 29 -18.09 -8.55 -12.31
CA PHE A 29 -18.14 -8.74 -13.76
C PHE A 29 -19.25 -9.71 -14.17
N ARG A 30 -19.39 -10.84 -13.48
CA ARG A 30 -20.45 -11.82 -13.78
C ARG A 30 -21.86 -11.27 -13.55
N LYS A 31 -22.01 -10.31 -12.64
CA LYS A 31 -23.29 -9.65 -12.35
C LYS A 31 -23.52 -8.39 -13.21
N GLY A 32 -22.54 -7.94 -13.99
CA GLY A 32 -22.61 -6.70 -14.77
C GLY A 32 -22.73 -5.43 -13.90
N LEU A 33 -22.27 -5.48 -12.65
CA LEU A 33 -22.41 -4.38 -11.69
C LEU A 33 -21.10 -3.59 -11.60
N PHE A 34 -21.10 -2.39 -12.17
CA PHE A 34 -19.97 -1.45 -12.14
C PHE A 34 -20.23 -0.30 -11.17
N THR A 35 -20.45 -0.64 -9.89
CA THR A 35 -20.73 0.33 -8.82
C THR A 35 -19.44 0.96 -8.28
N MET A 36 -19.56 1.93 -7.36
CA MET A 36 -18.40 2.51 -6.67
C MET A 36 -17.53 1.43 -6.00
N ASP A 37 -18.13 0.40 -5.43
CA ASP A 37 -17.42 -0.70 -4.77
C ASP A 37 -16.52 -1.46 -5.75
N PHE A 38 -16.95 -1.64 -7.00
CA PHE A 38 -16.12 -2.24 -8.05
C PHE A 38 -14.84 -1.44 -8.26
N PHE A 39 -14.94 -0.11 -8.35
CA PHE A 39 -13.78 0.77 -8.46
C PHE A 39 -12.90 0.75 -7.21
N VAL A 40 -13.50 0.68 -6.01
CA VAL A 40 -12.77 0.55 -4.75
C VAL A 40 -11.90 -0.71 -4.75
N VAL A 41 -12.41 -1.84 -5.27
CA VAL A 41 -11.65 -3.10 -5.36
C VAL A 41 -10.49 -2.98 -6.37
N LEU A 42 -10.70 -2.32 -7.51
CA LEU A 42 -9.61 -2.03 -8.45
C LEU A 42 -8.53 -1.15 -7.82
N VAL A 43 -8.94 -0.12 -7.09
CA VAL A 43 -8.05 0.79 -6.37
C VAL A 43 -7.28 0.04 -5.27
N PHE A 44 -7.94 -0.87 -4.54
CA PHE A 44 -7.31 -1.72 -3.54
C PHE A 44 -6.21 -2.60 -4.14
N LEU A 45 -6.50 -3.24 -5.28
CA LEU A 45 -5.52 -4.05 -6.00
C LEU A 45 -4.37 -3.19 -6.53
N GLY A 46 -4.67 -2.04 -7.13
CA GLY A 46 -3.67 -1.11 -7.65
C GLY A 46 -2.72 -0.60 -6.57
N PHE A 47 -3.25 -0.12 -5.43
CA PHE A 47 -2.42 0.35 -4.32
C PHE A 47 -1.61 -0.78 -3.69
N SER A 48 -2.16 -1.98 -3.57
CA SER A 48 -1.41 -3.12 -3.00
C SER A 48 -0.17 -3.47 -3.83
N TRP A 49 -0.23 -3.27 -5.15
CA TRP A 49 0.89 -3.47 -6.07
C TRP A 49 1.79 -2.24 -6.21
N PHE A 50 1.32 -1.04 -5.85
CA PHE A 50 2.04 0.21 -6.07
C PHE A 50 3.42 0.22 -5.42
N ILE A 51 3.53 -0.17 -4.15
CA ILE A 51 4.82 -0.20 -3.44
C ILE A 51 5.81 -1.17 -4.09
N PHE A 52 5.32 -2.30 -4.61
CA PHE A 52 6.13 -3.28 -5.31
C PHE A 52 6.63 -2.75 -6.64
N LEU A 53 5.73 -2.13 -7.43
CA LEU A 53 6.08 -1.50 -8.69
C LEU A 53 7.07 -0.34 -8.49
N ALA A 54 6.85 0.50 -7.47
CA ALA A 54 7.74 1.61 -7.16
C ALA A 54 9.15 1.14 -6.78
N ASP A 55 9.25 0.13 -5.91
CA ASP A 55 10.52 -0.45 -5.50
C ASP A 55 11.27 -1.10 -6.68
N PHE A 56 10.54 -1.80 -7.56
CA PHE A 56 11.10 -2.44 -8.75
C PHE A 56 11.58 -1.43 -9.79
N LEU A 57 10.75 -0.43 -10.12
CA LEU A 57 11.05 0.59 -11.15
C LEU A 57 12.16 1.54 -10.71
N LEU A 58 12.15 1.96 -9.44
CA LEU A 58 13.11 2.94 -8.90
C LEU A 58 14.30 2.28 -8.20
N LYS A 59 14.32 0.95 -8.09
CA LYS A 59 15.38 0.16 -7.43
C LYS A 59 15.66 0.62 -5.99
N LEU A 60 14.62 1.02 -5.26
CA LEU A 60 14.73 1.67 -3.93
C LEU A 60 15.24 0.71 -2.84
N ARG A 61 15.03 -0.60 -3.01
CA ARG A 61 15.31 -1.64 -2.02
C ARG A 61 14.61 -1.35 -0.69
N ILE A 62 13.31 -1.10 -0.75
CA ILE A 62 12.47 -0.79 0.42
C ILE A 62 12.53 -1.97 1.40
N PRO A 63 12.77 -1.73 2.71
CA PRO A 63 12.83 -2.79 3.69
C PRO A 63 11.46 -3.44 3.90
N THR A 64 11.48 -4.73 4.20
CA THR A 64 10.30 -5.57 4.47
C THR A 64 9.33 -4.94 5.48
N LEU A 65 9.85 -4.24 6.49
CA LEU A 65 9.04 -3.56 7.50
C LEU A 65 8.19 -2.42 6.91
N LEU A 66 8.78 -1.59 6.05
CA LEU A 66 8.05 -0.50 5.38
C LEU A 66 7.00 -1.05 4.40
N TYR A 67 7.31 -2.15 3.70
CA TYR A 67 6.34 -2.88 2.89
C TYR A 67 5.13 -3.33 3.70
N ASN A 68 5.36 -3.98 4.83
CA ASN A 68 4.28 -4.51 5.67
C ASN A 68 3.44 -3.38 6.27
N LEU A 69 4.07 -2.29 6.72
CA LEU A 69 3.35 -1.11 7.24
C LEU A 69 2.47 -0.46 6.17
N TYR A 70 2.98 -0.33 4.95
CA TYR A 70 2.20 0.19 3.83
C TYR A 70 1.03 -0.72 3.48
N LEU A 71 1.25 -2.04 3.34
CA LEU A 71 0.18 -2.98 3.03
C LEU A 71 -0.87 -3.03 4.15
N PHE A 72 -0.45 -2.98 5.41
CA PHE A 72 -1.35 -2.87 6.54
C PHE A 72 -2.21 -1.61 6.48
N PHE A 73 -1.62 -0.47 6.12
CA PHE A 73 -2.35 0.76 5.91
C PHE A 73 -3.37 0.64 4.79
N VAL A 74 -2.99 0.10 3.63
CA VAL A 74 -3.91 -0.11 2.49
C VAL A 74 -5.08 -1.02 2.88
N ILE A 75 -4.83 -2.08 3.66
CA ILE A 75 -5.89 -2.94 4.20
C ILE A 75 -6.83 -2.14 5.12
N ILE A 76 -6.29 -1.38 6.08
CA ILE A 76 -7.11 -0.56 6.96
C ILE A 76 -7.93 0.44 6.15
N THR A 77 -7.31 1.24 5.30
CA THR A 77 -8.00 2.36 4.65
C THR A 77 -9.00 1.94 3.59
N VAL A 78 -8.66 0.93 2.77
CA VAL A 78 -9.47 0.55 1.62
C VAL A 78 -10.37 -0.64 1.96
N PHE A 79 -9.81 -1.72 2.52
CA PHE A 79 -10.59 -2.90 2.84
C PHE A 79 -11.51 -2.67 4.04
N CYS A 80 -10.97 -2.26 5.19
CA CYS A 80 -11.83 -2.00 6.34
C CYS A 80 -12.65 -0.71 6.17
N GLY A 81 -12.03 0.36 5.68
CA GLY A 81 -12.70 1.66 5.54
C GLY A 81 -13.86 1.67 4.54
N HIS A 82 -13.61 1.27 3.29
CA HIS A 82 -14.60 1.34 2.22
C HIS A 82 -15.33 0.01 1.98
N LEU A 83 -14.63 -1.13 1.92
CA LEU A 83 -15.31 -2.41 1.63
C LEU A 83 -16.14 -2.95 2.79
N LEU A 84 -15.79 -2.62 4.03
CA LEU A 84 -16.57 -2.98 5.23
C LEU A 84 -17.32 -1.80 5.86
N ASP A 85 -17.35 -0.64 5.20
CA ASP A 85 -18.05 0.58 5.64
C ASP A 85 -17.65 1.12 7.03
N PHE A 86 -16.42 0.86 7.50
CA PHE A 86 -15.99 1.36 8.82
C PHE A 86 -15.97 2.89 8.90
N TYR A 87 -15.79 3.60 7.77
CA TYR A 87 -15.92 5.06 7.74
C TYR A 87 -17.31 5.55 8.15
N ILE A 88 -18.35 4.75 7.88
CA ILE A 88 -19.74 5.07 8.21
C ILE A 88 -20.04 4.65 9.65
N ILE A 89 -19.58 3.45 10.04
CA ILE A 89 -19.87 2.86 11.35
C ILE A 89 -19.15 3.62 12.48
N PHE A 90 -17.90 4.02 12.27
CA PHE A 90 -17.05 4.59 13.31
C PHE A 90 -16.58 6.00 12.95
N SER A 91 -17.15 7.01 13.62
CA SER A 91 -16.86 8.43 13.35
C SER A 91 -15.41 8.86 13.63
N TRP A 92 -14.68 8.12 14.47
CA TRP A 92 -13.26 8.37 14.75
C TRP A 92 -12.32 7.77 13.69
N TYR A 93 -12.81 6.82 12.88
CA TYR A 93 -12.00 6.02 11.97
C TYR A 93 -11.36 6.86 10.85
N ASN A 94 -12.10 7.84 10.33
CA ASN A 94 -11.57 8.76 9.32
C ASN A 94 -10.40 9.61 9.85
N ARG A 95 -10.50 10.09 11.08
CA ARG A 95 -9.41 10.85 11.72
C ARG A 95 -8.20 9.97 12.01
N PHE A 96 -8.43 8.74 12.47
CA PHE A 96 -7.37 7.77 12.72
C PHE A 96 -6.60 7.41 11.45
N THR A 97 -7.31 7.10 10.37
CA THR A 97 -6.70 6.76 9.07
C THR A 97 -5.93 7.93 8.47
N HIS A 98 -6.46 9.16 8.56
CA HIS A 98 -5.72 10.37 8.14
C HIS A 98 -4.42 10.57 8.94
N TYR A 99 -4.49 10.47 10.27
CA TYR A 99 -3.31 10.60 11.13
C TYR A 99 -2.25 9.53 10.80
N LEU A 100 -2.68 8.27 10.68
CA LEU A 100 -1.81 7.15 10.37
C LEU A 100 -1.21 7.26 8.95
N GLY A 101 -2.00 7.78 7.99
CA GLY A 101 -1.55 8.10 6.64
C GLY A 101 -0.48 9.17 6.63
N GLY A 102 -0.61 10.21 7.44
CA GLY A 102 0.41 11.26 7.60
C GLY A 102 1.75 10.70 8.09
N ILE A 103 1.72 9.86 9.14
CA ILE A 103 2.93 9.21 9.67
C ILE A 103 3.61 8.34 8.62
N LEU A 104 2.84 7.51 7.90
CA LEU A 104 3.39 6.61 6.89
C LEU A 104 3.92 7.35 5.67
N ALA A 105 3.21 8.38 5.21
CA ALA A 105 3.68 9.23 4.12
C ALA A 105 5.00 9.93 4.48
N PHE A 106 5.12 10.42 5.72
CA PHE A 106 6.37 11.01 6.21
C PHE A 106 7.52 9.99 6.26
N LEU A 107 7.29 8.79 6.82
CA LEU A 107 8.31 7.74 6.91
C LEU A 107 8.74 7.23 5.53
N LEU A 108 7.78 6.95 4.63
CA LEU A 108 8.07 6.52 3.26
C LEU A 108 8.76 7.65 2.47
N GLY A 109 8.29 8.89 2.62
CA GLY A 109 8.88 10.06 1.97
C GLY A 109 10.34 10.24 2.36
N LEU A 110 10.64 10.25 3.66
CA LEU A 110 12.03 10.31 4.15
C LEU A 110 12.87 9.16 3.60
N TYR A 111 12.36 7.93 3.61
CA TYR A 111 13.09 6.78 3.11
C TYR A 111 13.42 6.91 1.63
N VAL A 112 12.43 7.29 0.81
CA VAL A 112 12.61 7.50 -0.63
C VAL A 112 13.61 8.61 -0.91
N ILE A 113 13.52 9.74 -0.20
CA ILE A 113 14.46 10.87 -0.35
C ILE A 113 15.89 10.43 -0.02
N VAL A 114 16.11 9.77 1.12
CA VAL A 114 17.43 9.24 1.52
C VAL A 114 17.98 8.26 0.47
N ARG A 115 17.13 7.41 -0.08
CA ARG A 115 17.56 6.45 -1.12
C ARG A 115 17.89 7.13 -2.43
N LEU A 116 17.09 8.08 -2.89
CA LEU A 116 17.34 8.81 -4.14
C LEU A 116 18.61 9.67 -4.04
N ASP A 117 18.87 10.28 -2.89
CA ASP A 117 20.12 11.00 -2.61
C ASP A 117 21.34 10.06 -2.66
N ASN A 118 21.27 8.89 -2.02
CA ASN A 118 22.34 7.89 -2.07
C ASN A 118 22.57 7.28 -3.47
N ILE A 119 21.57 7.32 -4.36
CA ILE A 119 21.69 6.88 -5.77
C ILE A 119 22.24 8.02 -6.66
N GLY A 120 22.44 9.22 -6.10
CA GLY A 120 23.05 10.37 -6.77
C GLY A 120 22.06 11.25 -7.55
N TYR A 121 20.75 11.08 -7.34
CA TYR A 121 19.71 11.81 -8.09
C TYR A 121 19.32 13.16 -7.48
N LEU A 122 19.55 13.37 -6.18
CA LEU A 122 19.19 14.60 -5.45
C LEU A 122 20.33 14.95 -4.48
N LYS A 123 20.49 16.22 -4.13
CA LYS A 123 21.35 16.66 -3.00
C LYS A 123 20.47 16.82 -1.75
N PHE A 124 20.68 15.99 -0.74
CA PHE A 124 19.92 15.91 0.51
C PHE A 124 19.69 17.27 1.19
N SER A 125 20.68 18.16 1.11
CA SER A 125 20.65 19.49 1.73
C SER A 125 19.55 20.40 1.17
N LEU A 126 19.18 20.23 -0.10
CA LEU A 126 18.13 21.02 -0.74
C LEU A 126 16.73 20.49 -0.42
N VAL A 127 16.54 19.19 -0.22
CA VAL A 127 15.20 18.64 0.03
C VAL A 127 14.73 18.93 1.46
N LEU A 128 15.65 18.91 2.44
CA LEU A 128 15.35 19.19 3.84
C LEU A 128 14.98 20.67 4.07
N THR A 129 15.46 21.58 3.22
CA THR A 129 15.12 23.01 3.27
C THR A 129 13.72 23.33 2.72
N TYR A 130 13.13 22.48 1.89
CA TYR A 130 11.77 22.65 1.37
C TYR A 130 10.71 21.77 2.08
N ALA A 131 11.12 20.88 2.97
CA ALA A 131 10.23 20.01 3.74
C ALA A 131 9.81 20.59 5.12
N LEU A 132 10.45 21.69 5.54
CA LEU A 132 10.09 22.54 6.68
C LEU A 132 9.14 23.65 6.24
#